data_AF-A0A954DVL2-F1
#
_entry.id   AF-A0A954DVL2-F1
#
_cell.length_a   1.000
_cell.length_b   1.000
_cell.length_c   1.000
_cell.angle_alpha   90.00
_cell.angle_beta   90.00
_cell.angle_gamma   90.00
#
_symmetry.space_group_name_H-M   'P 1'
#
loop_
_entity.id
_entity.type
_entity.pdbx_description
1 polymer ?
#
loop_
_entity_poly.entity_id
_entity_poly.type
_entity_poly.pdbx_seq_one_letter_code
_entity_poly.pdbx_strand_id
1 'polypeptide(L)'
;EARLAREAEISYATIAMATDYDCWHDSHDDVSVDAVIQIMHKNVEGAKRLIRVAAPQAAALERTSCDDALRNAIMTAPDRISPEARTRLALFLDKYLQD
;
A
#
# COMPACT_ATOMS: atom_id res chain seq x y z
N GLU A 1 1.66 0.46 5.86
CA GLU A 1 1.59 -0.14 4.51
C GLU A 1 2.09 0.81 3.43
N ALA A 2 1.36 1.88 3.08
CA ALA A 2 1.71 2.78 1.97
C ALA A 2 3.17 3.30 1.97
N ARG A 3 3.73 3.61 3.14
CA ARG A 3 5.14 4.05 3.27
C ARG A 3 6.13 2.95 2.90
N LEU A 4 5.91 1.73 3.39
CA LEU A 4 6.75 0.58 3.09
C LEU A 4 6.64 0.17 1.62
N ALA A 5 5.43 0.24 1.04
CA ALA A 5 5.25 -0.01 -0.38
C ALA A 5 6.03 1.01 -1.22
N ARG A 6 6.04 2.29 -0.82
CA ARG A 6 6.84 3.32 -1.48
C ARG A 6 8.34 3.07 -1.36
N GLU A 7 8.83 2.70 -0.18
CA GLU A 7 10.24 2.35 0.04
C GLU A 7 10.67 1.12 -0.79
N ALA A 8 9.75 0.17 -0.98
CA ALA A 8 9.93 -1.00 -1.82
C ALA A 8 9.68 -0.74 -3.33
N GLU A 9 9.42 0.50 -3.73
CA GLU A 9 9.12 0.89 -5.12
C GLU A 9 7.90 0.20 -5.74
N ILE A 10 6.95 -0.21 -4.89
CA ILE A 10 5.69 -0.81 -5.29
C ILE A 10 4.64 0.29 -5.42
N SER A 11 4.03 0.39 -6.60
CA SER A 11 2.86 1.25 -6.82
C SER A 11 1.69 0.78 -5.95
N TYR A 12 1.25 1.66 -5.05
CA TYR A 12 0.28 1.35 -4.02
C TYR A 12 -0.95 2.26 -4.12
N ALA A 13 -2.13 1.67 -4.02
CA ALA A 13 -3.41 2.36 -3.96
C ALA A 13 -4.33 1.68 -2.93
N THR A 14 -5.29 2.43 -2.39
CA THR A 14 -6.24 1.93 -1.38
C THR A 14 -7.66 2.03 -1.89
N ILE A 15 -8.42 0.93 -1.72
CA ILE A 15 -9.86 0.90 -1.93
C ILE A 15 -10.51 0.92 -0.54
N ALA A 16 -10.89 2.11 -0.08
CA ALA A 16 -11.61 2.26 1.18
C ALA A 16 -13.13 2.14 0.92
N MET A 17 -13.79 1.24 1.63
CA MET A 17 -15.24 1.05 1.55
C MET A 17 -15.84 1.31 2.92
N ALA A 18 -16.66 2.35 3.04
CA ALA A 18 -17.29 2.73 4.30
C ALA A 18 -18.15 1.59 4.85
N THR A 19 -17.97 1.25 6.12
CA THR A 19 -18.71 0.21 6.84
C THR A 19 -19.73 0.77 7.82
N ASP A 20 -19.46 1.94 8.36
CA ASP A 20 -20.22 2.61 9.41
C ASP A 20 -19.77 4.07 9.50
N TYR A 21 -20.40 4.84 10.39
CA TYR A 21 -20.12 6.26 10.59
C TYR A 21 -19.20 6.53 11.79
N ASP A 22 -18.33 5.58 12.16
CA ASP A 22 -17.43 5.70 13.32
C ASP A 22 -18.20 6.14 14.59
N CYS A 23 -17.54 6.64 15.62
CA CYS A 23 -18.17 7.02 16.88
C CYS A 23 -18.68 8.47 16.97
N TRP A 24 -18.56 9.27 15.89
CA TRP A 24 -18.96 10.69 15.92
C TRP A 24 -20.45 10.92 15.66
N HIS A 25 -21.17 9.90 15.20
CA HIS A 25 -22.55 10.05 14.74
C HIS A 25 -23.57 9.66 15.82
N ASP A 26 -23.97 10.65 16.63
CA ASP A 26 -24.86 10.50 17.80
C ASP A 26 -26.27 9.94 17.52
N SER A 27 -26.67 9.79 16.25
CA SER A 27 -28.04 9.39 15.85
C SER A 27 -28.16 7.99 15.23
N HIS A 28 -27.05 7.24 15.15
CA HIS A 28 -27.09 5.83 14.81
C HIS A 28 -27.05 5.00 16.09
N ASP A 29 -27.85 3.91 16.14
CA ASP A 29 -27.70 2.87 17.16
C ASP A 29 -26.21 2.49 17.28
N ASP A 30 -25.71 2.26 18.51
CA ASP A 30 -24.32 1.86 18.77
C ASP A 30 -23.84 0.88 17.70
N VAL A 31 -22.67 1.16 17.12
CA VAL A 31 -22.08 0.35 16.04
C VAL A 31 -22.03 -1.12 16.49
N SER A 32 -23.01 -1.91 16.06
CA SER A 32 -23.10 -3.32 16.41
C SER A 32 -22.21 -4.11 15.45
N VAL A 33 -21.48 -5.08 16.00
CA VAL A 33 -20.57 -5.94 15.23
C VAL A 33 -21.33 -6.62 14.07
N ASP A 34 -22.58 -7.00 14.29
CA ASP A 34 -23.42 -7.65 13.27
C ASP A 34 -23.74 -6.71 12.10
N ALA A 35 -24.05 -5.44 12.35
CA ALA A 35 -24.31 -4.46 11.30
C ALA A 35 -23.07 -4.20 10.44
N VAL A 36 -21.89 -4.09 11.07
CA VAL A 36 -20.60 -3.94 10.38
C VAL A 36 -20.31 -5.15 9.51
N ILE A 37 -20.50 -6.37 10.02
CA ILE A 37 -20.27 -7.60 9.25
C ILE A 37 -21.19 -7.67 8.02
N GLN A 38 -22.47 -7.30 8.16
CA GLN A 38 -23.40 -7.28 7.03
C GLN A 38 -22.99 -6.27 5.95
N ILE A 39 -22.58 -5.05 6.33
CA ILE A 39 -22.12 -4.04 5.39
C ILE A 39 -20.79 -4.46 4.75
N MET A 40 -19.88 -5.04 5.52
CA MET A 40 -18.61 -5.60 5.02
C MET A 40 -18.86 -6.66 3.95
N HIS A 41 -19.79 -7.60 4.15
CA HIS A 41 -20.11 -8.61 3.12
C HIS A 41 -20.65 -7.98 1.82
N LYS A 42 -21.49 -6.95 1.91
CA LYS A 42 -21.95 -6.20 0.72
C LYS A 42 -20.80 -5.49 0.02
N ASN A 43 -19.90 -4.88 0.80
CA ASN A 43 -18.72 -4.19 0.31
C ASN A 43 -17.74 -5.14 -0.39
N VAL A 44 -17.53 -6.35 0.12
CA VAL A 44 -16.65 -7.37 -0.51
C VAL A 44 -17.04 -7.64 -1.97
N GLU A 45 -18.33 -7.78 -2.26
CA GLU A 45 -18.78 -7.99 -3.64
C GLU A 45 -18.56 -6.77 -4.53
N GLY A 46 -18.68 -5.55 -3.96
CA GLY A 46 -18.30 -4.31 -4.63
C GLY A 46 -16.81 -4.24 -4.96
N ALA A 47 -15.94 -4.52 -3.98
CA ALA A 47 -14.49 -4.56 -4.15
C ALA A 47 -14.05 -5.57 -5.21
N LYS A 48 -14.60 -6.80 -5.18
CA LYS A 48 -14.28 -7.82 -6.19
C LYS A 48 -14.58 -7.34 -7.61
N ARG A 49 -15.73 -6.71 -7.82
CA ARG A 49 -16.10 -6.13 -9.13
C ARG A 49 -15.15 -5.02 -9.54
N LEU A 50 -14.81 -4.11 -8.62
CA LEU A 50 -13.89 -3.03 -8.88
C LEU A 50 -12.48 -3.55 -9.24
N ILE A 51 -11.95 -4.50 -8.47
CA ILE A 51 -10.64 -5.12 -8.72
C ILE A 51 -10.61 -5.79 -10.11
N ARG A 52 -11.68 -6.49 -10.51
CA ARG A 52 -11.75 -7.14 -11.82
C ARG A 52 -11.63 -6.16 -12.99
N VAL A 53 -12.09 -4.91 -12.82
CA VAL A 53 -11.98 -3.86 -13.84
C VAL A 53 -10.66 -3.09 -13.72
N ALA A 54 -10.22 -2.78 -12.50
CA ALA A 54 -9.05 -1.95 -12.26
C ALA A 54 -7.72 -2.69 -12.45
N ALA A 55 -7.63 -3.98 -12.12
CA ALA A 55 -6.37 -4.73 -12.18
C ALA A 55 -5.77 -4.80 -13.60
N PRO A 56 -6.53 -5.08 -14.68
CA PRO A 56 -5.99 -5.03 -16.03
C PRO A 56 -5.50 -3.63 -16.44
N GLN A 57 -6.20 -2.57 -16.00
CA GLN A 57 -5.81 -1.19 -16.28
C GLN A 57 -4.52 -0.81 -15.55
N ALA A 58 -4.38 -1.23 -14.29
CA ALA A 58 -3.16 -1.04 -13.52
C ALA A 58 -1.98 -1.81 -14.12
N ALA A 59 -2.20 -3.04 -14.61
CA ALA A 59 -1.17 -3.85 -15.26
C ALA A 59 -0.71 -3.29 -16.61
N ALA A 60 -1.53 -2.45 -17.25
CA ALA A 60 -1.18 -1.79 -18.50
C ALA A 60 -0.36 -0.50 -18.31
N LEU A 61 -0.11 -0.07 -17.07
CA LEU A 61 0.74 1.08 -16.78
C LEU A 61 2.21 0.67 -17.02
N GLU A 62 2.89 1.37 -17.94
CA GLU A 62 4.29 1.07 -18.28
C GLU A 62 5.26 1.46 -17.17
N ARG A 63 5.15 2.71 -16.70
CA ARG A 63 6.01 3.28 -15.66
C ARG A 63 5.22 4.16 -14.73
N THR A 64 5.61 4.15 -13.47
CA THR A 64 4.99 4.96 -12.42
C THR A 64 6.04 5.80 -11.72
N SER A 65 5.61 6.83 -10.99
CA SER A 65 6.50 7.61 -10.13
C SER A 65 7.07 6.80 -8.95
N CYS A 66 6.69 5.53 -8.79
CA CYS A 66 7.20 4.66 -7.74
C CYS A 66 8.45 3.89 -8.18
N ASP A 67 8.67 3.70 -9.49
CA ASP A 67 9.68 2.78 -10.04
C ASP A 67 11.12 3.11 -9.63
N ASP A 68 11.39 4.36 -9.27
CA ASP A 68 12.70 4.81 -8.80
C ASP A 68 12.62 5.72 -7.57
N ALA A 69 11.54 5.58 -6.79
CA ALA A 69 11.28 6.40 -5.61
C ALA A 69 12.39 6.32 -4.55
N LEU A 70 13.13 5.23 -4.47
CA LEU A 70 14.20 5.04 -3.48
C LEU A 70 15.53 5.70 -3.91
N ARG A 71 15.74 5.95 -5.21
CA ARG A 71 17.02 6.40 -5.80
C ARG A 71 17.67 7.55 -5.05
N ASN A 72 16.89 8.57 -4.71
CA ASN A 72 17.37 9.80 -4.06
C ASN A 72 16.94 9.89 -2.59
N ALA A 73 16.36 8.83 -2.03
CA ALA A 73 15.87 8.78 -0.66
C ALA A 73 16.87 8.11 0.32
N ILE A 74 17.92 7.47 -0.20
CA ILE A 74 18.97 6.87 0.62
C ILE A 74 19.90 7.99 1.11
N MET A 75 19.76 8.37 2.38
CA MET A 75 20.60 9.41 2.99
C MET A 75 21.96 8.89 3.48
N THR A 76 22.04 7.60 3.83
CA THR A 76 23.28 7.00 4.33
C THR A 76 24.27 6.83 3.18
N ALA A 77 25.45 7.41 3.31
CA ALA A 77 26.52 7.25 2.32
C ALA A 77 26.84 5.75 2.11
N PRO A 78 27.05 5.28 0.86
CA PRO A 78 27.22 3.86 0.57
C PRO A 78 28.32 3.15 1.37
N ASP A 79 29.44 3.84 1.62
CA ASP A 79 30.59 3.38 2.41
C ASP A 79 30.32 3.29 3.92
N ARG A 80 29.22 3.88 4.39
CA ARG A 80 28.78 3.88 5.79
C ARG A 80 27.65 2.89 6.08
N ILE A 81 27.16 2.18 5.07
CA ILE A 81 26.14 1.15 5.24
C ILE A 81 26.81 -0.11 5.79
N SER A 82 26.39 -0.58 6.97
CA SER A 82 26.99 -1.77 7.57
C SER A 82 26.73 -3.03 6.71
N PRO A 83 27.62 -4.04 6.75
CA PRO A 83 27.40 -5.29 6.04
C PRO A 83 26.09 -5.98 6.42
N GLU A 84 25.67 -5.91 7.70
CA GLU A 84 24.41 -6.52 8.13
C GLU A 84 23.21 -5.76 7.55
N ALA A 85 23.25 -4.43 7.55
CA ALA A 85 22.18 -3.61 6.97
C ALA A 85 22.07 -3.82 5.45
N ARG A 86 23.20 -3.90 4.75
CA ARG A 86 23.23 -4.20 3.31
C ARG A 86 22.61 -5.55 3.00
N THR A 87 22.96 -6.58 3.77
CA THR A 87 22.37 -7.92 3.61
C THR A 87 20.86 -7.92 3.86
N ARG A 88 20.42 -7.25 4.94
CA ARG A 88 19.01 -7.21 5.33
C ARG A 88 18.12 -6.46 4.33
N LEU A 89 18.66 -5.45 3.66
CA LEU A 89 17.92 -4.56 2.74
C LEU A 89 18.30 -4.75 1.27
N ALA A 90 19.05 -5.80 0.96
CA ALA A 90 19.59 -6.10 -0.37
C ALA A 90 18.52 -6.03 -1.48
N LEU A 91 17.33 -6.59 -1.22
CA LEU A 91 16.20 -6.60 -2.17
C LEU A 91 15.80 -5.20 -2.67
N PHE A 92 15.99 -4.16 -1.85
CA PHE A 92 15.64 -2.79 -2.19
C PHE A 92 16.86 -1.97 -2.61
N LEU A 93 17.99 -2.15 -1.93
CA LEU A 93 19.16 -1.29 -2.09
C LEU A 93 20.10 -1.71 -3.21
N ASP A 94 20.18 -2.99 -3.58
CA ASP A 94 21.17 -3.47 -4.54
C ASP A 94 21.01 -2.82 -5.92
N LYS A 95 19.78 -2.44 -6.29
CA LYS A 95 19.49 -1.66 -7.51
C LYS A 95 20.23 -0.31 -7.58
N TYR A 96 20.62 0.25 -6.43
CA TYR A 96 21.22 1.59 -6.31
C TYR A 96 22.65 1.59 -5.76
N LEU A 97 23.10 0.46 -5.19
CA LEU A 97 24.41 0.33 -4.55
C LEU A 97 25.35 -0.61 -5.31
N GLN A 98 25.00 -1.01 -6.53
CA GLN A 98 25.91 -1.69 -7.47
C GLN A 98 26.77 -0.64 -8.19
N ASP A 99 28.07 -0.95 -8.34
CA ASP A 99 29.04 -0.12 -9.08
C ASP A 99 28.66 0.03 -10.56
#